data_AF-A0A2N3LGZ6-F1
#
_entry.id   AF-A0A2N3LGZ6-F1
#
_cell.length_a   1.000
_cell.length_b   1.000
_cell.length_c   1.000
_cell.angle_alpha   90.00
_cell.angle_beta   90.00
_cell.angle_gamma   90.00
#
_symmetry.space_group_name_H-M   'P 1'
#
loop_
_entity.id
_entity.type
_entity.pdbx_description
1 polymer ?
#
loop_
_entity_poly.entity_id
_entity_poly.type
_entity_poly.pdbx_seq_one_letter_code
_entity_poly.pdbx_strand_id
1 'polypeptide(L)'
;MSTKLITVSRAQAEIKRLQAYITLVEEYQVDTLEKWIIKEYAYTNSIAEVVKRANAKGITLDQSYAKSVLKGKPSDELHKMLRSGYFARLKPKKERIY
;
A
#
# COMPACT_ATOMS: atom_id res chain seq x y z
N MET A 1 20.36 -14.76 -7.36
CA MET A 1 19.96 -13.75 -6.36
C MET A 1 21.01 -13.73 -5.27
N SER A 2 21.55 -12.57 -4.90
CA SER A 2 22.41 -12.47 -3.70
C SER A 2 21.50 -12.53 -2.48
N THR A 3 21.47 -13.67 -1.81
CA THR A 3 20.81 -13.80 -0.51
C THR A 3 21.63 -12.97 0.48
N LYS A 4 21.18 -11.75 0.77
CA LYS A 4 21.84 -10.91 1.79
C LYS A 4 21.76 -11.66 3.12
N LEU A 5 22.91 -12.01 3.69
CA LEU A 5 22.99 -12.54 5.05
C LEU A 5 22.35 -11.53 6.03
N ILE A 6 21.53 -12.03 6.95
CA ILE A 6 20.80 -11.22 7.93
C ILE A 6 21.22 -11.63 9.35
N THR A 7 21.32 -10.66 10.26
CA THR A 7 21.55 -10.93 11.69
C THR A 7 20.24 -11.25 12.39
N VAL A 8 20.28 -12.01 13.49
CA VAL A 8 19.09 -12.29 14.33
C VAL A 8 18.41 -10.99 14.77
N SER A 9 19.20 -9.99 15.20
CA SER A 9 18.67 -8.67 15.59
C SER A 9 17.91 -7.96 14.47
N ARG A 10 18.41 -8.04 13.23
CA ARG A 10 17.75 -7.44 12.06
C ARG A 10 16.50 -8.21 11.67
N ALA A 11 16.50 -9.54 11.79
CA ALA A 11 15.31 -10.35 11.55
C ALA A 11 14.21 -10.04 12.57
N GLN A 12 14.55 -9.90 13.86
CA GLN A 12 13.59 -9.51 14.91
C GLN A 12 13.02 -8.10 14.67
N ALA A 13 13.85 -7.15 14.26
CA ALA A 13 13.38 -5.80 13.90
C ALA A 13 12.42 -5.83 12.70
N GLU A 14 12.71 -6.68 11.71
CA GLU A 14 11.83 -6.86 10.55
C GLU A 14 10.48 -7.48 10.94
N ILE A 15 10.47 -8.49 11.80
CA ILE A 15 9.23 -9.07 12.34
C ILE A 15 8.38 -7.99 13.01
N LYS A 16 8.98 -7.17 13.89
CA LYS A 16 8.26 -6.08 14.57
C LYS A 16 7.68 -5.08 13.57
N ARG A 17 8.44 -4.70 12.55
CA ARG A 17 8.00 -3.79 11.48
C ARG A 17 6.82 -4.35 10.71
N LEU A 18 6.88 -5.63 10.34
CA LEU A 18 5.81 -6.30 9.60
C LEU A 18 4.55 -6.45 10.45
N GLN A 19 4.69 -6.85 11.72
CA GLN A 19 3.57 -6.96 12.64
C GLN A 19 2.88 -5.61 12.87
N ALA A 20 3.64 -4.53 13.02
CA ALA A 20 3.10 -3.18 13.14
C ALA A 20 2.31 -2.76 11.89
N TYR A 21 2.82 -3.08 10.69
CA TYR A 21 2.09 -2.82 9.45
C TYR A 21 0.79 -3.64 9.36
N ILE A 22 0.82 -4.93 9.70
CA ILE A 22 -0.37 -5.79 9.71
C ILE A 22 -1.44 -5.20 10.64
N THR A 23 -1.04 -4.87 11.87
CA THR A 23 -1.92 -4.29 12.89
C THR A 23 -2.54 -2.99 12.38
N LEU A 24 -1.72 -2.10 11.82
CA LEU A 24 -2.17 -0.84 11.24
C LEU A 24 -3.22 -1.04 10.13
N VAL A 25 -3.05 -2.04 9.27
CA VAL A 25 -3.99 -2.34 8.20
C VAL A 25 -5.28 -2.97 8.72
N GLU A 26 -5.19 -3.94 9.63
CA GLU A 26 -6.34 -4.67 10.16
C GLU A 26 -7.25 -3.76 10.99
N GLU A 27 -6.66 -2.96 11.88
CA GLU A 27 -7.38 -2.03 12.76
C GLU A 27 -7.83 -0.74 12.07
N TYR A 28 -7.39 -0.51 10.82
CA TYR A 28 -7.73 0.69 10.06
C TYR A 28 -9.24 0.85 9.92
N GLN A 29 -9.76 1.95 10.47
CA GLN A 29 -11.18 2.28 10.47
C GLN A 29 -11.61 2.82 9.12
N VAL A 30 -12.73 2.30 8.62
CA VAL A 30 -13.25 2.60 7.28
C VAL A 30 -14.64 3.20 7.38
N ASP A 31 -14.67 4.50 7.58
CA ASP A 31 -15.87 5.34 7.64
C ASP A 31 -16.16 6.05 6.31
N THR A 32 -15.18 6.13 5.41
CA THR A 32 -15.34 6.70 4.06
C THR A 32 -14.89 5.76 2.96
N LEU A 33 -15.35 6.03 1.73
CA LEU A 33 -14.94 5.28 0.54
C LEU A 33 -13.43 5.43 0.29
N GLU A 34 -12.84 6.60 0.53
CA GLU A 34 -11.40 6.83 0.38
C GLU A 34 -10.60 5.95 1.33
N LYS A 35 -10.99 5.87 2.60
CA LYS A 35 -10.36 4.96 3.57
C LYS A 35 -10.54 3.50 3.16
N TRP A 36 -11.70 3.14 2.61
CA TRP A 36 -11.92 1.79 2.11
C TRP A 36 -10.96 1.45 0.97
N ILE A 37 -10.79 2.37 0.01
CA ILE A 37 -9.83 2.24 -1.10
C ILE A 37 -8.40 2.07 -0.57
N ILE A 38 -7.99 2.88 0.41
CA ILE A 38 -6.66 2.81 1.04
C ILE A 38 -6.46 1.43 1.68
N LYS A 39 -7.43 0.93 2.46
CA LYS A 39 -7.37 -0.38 3.11
C LYS A 39 -7.30 -1.53 2.10
N GLU A 40 -8.16 -1.54 1.09
CA GLU A 40 -8.14 -2.58 0.06
C GLU A 40 -6.85 -2.55 -0.76
N TYR A 41 -6.29 -1.36 -1.00
CA TYR A 41 -4.99 -1.24 -1.65
C TYR A 41 -3.87 -1.82 -0.78
N ALA A 42 -3.95 -1.68 0.55
CA ALA A 42 -3.00 -2.29 1.49
C ALA A 42 -2.97 -3.82 1.37
N TYR A 43 -4.13 -4.45 1.16
CA TYR A 43 -4.25 -5.91 0.99
C TYR A 43 -3.86 -6.41 -0.41
N THR A 44 -4.13 -5.62 -1.45
CA THR A 44 -4.03 -6.10 -2.84
C THR A 44 -2.82 -5.56 -3.59
N ASN A 45 -2.27 -4.42 -3.16
CA ASN A 45 -1.25 -3.64 -3.86
C ASN A 45 -1.58 -3.34 -5.35
N SER A 46 -2.87 -3.39 -5.71
CA SER A 46 -3.37 -3.30 -7.09
C SER A 46 -4.66 -2.48 -7.16
N ILE A 47 -4.61 -1.32 -7.83
CA ILE A 47 -5.80 -0.48 -8.04
C ILE A 47 -6.88 -1.21 -8.85
N ALA A 48 -6.49 -2.03 -9.82
CA ALA A 48 -7.43 -2.79 -10.62
C ALA A 48 -8.22 -3.79 -9.76
N GLU A 49 -7.55 -4.42 -8.79
CA GLU A 49 -8.21 -5.34 -7.87
C GLU A 49 -9.12 -4.61 -6.88
N VAL A 50 -8.72 -3.42 -6.39
CA VAL A 50 -9.60 -2.57 -5.56
C VAL A 50 -10.89 -2.23 -6.30
N VAL A 51 -10.80 -1.82 -7.56
CA VAL A 51 -11.97 -1.50 -8.40
C VAL A 51 -12.85 -2.72 -8.64
N LYS A 52 -12.24 -3.87 -8.94
CA LYS A 52 -12.97 -5.14 -9.09
C LYS A 52 -13.75 -5.49 -7.82
N ARG A 53 -13.12 -5.37 -6.64
CA ARG A 53 -13.77 -5.62 -5.35
C ARG A 53 -14.89 -4.63 -5.03
N ALA A 54 -14.73 -3.37 -5.44
CA ALA A 54 -15.75 -2.34 -5.26
C ALA A 54 -17.00 -2.68 -6.08
N ASN A 55 -16.80 -2.98 -7.37
CA ASN A 55 -17.89 -3.34 -8.28
C ASN A 55 -18.61 -4.62 -7.82
N ALA A 56 -17.87 -5.60 -7.27
CA ALA A 56 -18.46 -6.80 -6.69
C ALA A 56 -19.33 -6.52 -5.45
N LYS A 57 -19.09 -5.40 -4.74
CA LYS A 57 -19.91 -4.92 -3.63
C LYS A 57 -21.04 -3.98 -4.07
N GLY A 58 -21.25 -3.80 -5.39
CA GLY A 58 -22.24 -2.86 -5.93
C GLY A 58 -21.81 -1.40 -5.87
N ILE A 59 -20.55 -1.11 -5.54
CA ILE A 59 -20.00 0.24 -5.52
C ILE A 59 -19.37 0.51 -6.88
N THR A 60 -19.98 1.40 -7.66
CA THR A 60 -19.38 1.85 -8.92
C THR A 60 -18.14 2.69 -8.63
N LEU A 61 -16.97 2.11 -8.84
CA LEU A 61 -15.69 2.75 -8.58
C LEU A 61 -14.86 2.84 -9.87
N ASP A 62 -14.48 4.06 -10.25
CA ASP A 62 -13.58 4.27 -11.38
C ASP A 62 -12.10 4.15 -10.97
N GLN A 63 -11.28 3.62 -11.89
CA GLN A 63 -9.85 3.48 -11.66
C GLN A 63 -9.14 4.84 -11.50
N SER A 64 -9.56 5.89 -12.21
CA SER A 64 -8.93 7.21 -12.10
C SER A 64 -9.16 7.82 -10.73
N TYR A 65 -10.36 7.65 -10.17
CA TYR A 65 -10.69 8.08 -8.82
C TYR A 65 -9.94 7.26 -7.76
N ALA A 66 -9.89 5.93 -7.86
CA ALA A 66 -9.07 5.13 -6.94
C ALA A 66 -7.58 5.53 -6.96
N LYS A 67 -7.03 5.86 -8.14
CA LYS A 67 -5.67 6.41 -8.26
C LYS A 67 -5.54 7.79 -7.62
N SER A 68 -6.53 8.67 -7.76
CA SER A 68 -6.48 10.03 -7.20
C SER A 68 -6.50 9.99 -5.68
N VAL A 69 -7.32 9.13 -5.07
CA VAL A 69 -7.33 8.87 -3.62
C VAL A 69 -5.95 8.44 -3.14
N LEU A 70 -5.35 7.42 -3.75
CA LEU A 70 -4.03 6.93 -3.32
C LEU A 70 -2.93 7.99 -3.49
N LYS A 71 -2.95 8.77 -4.57
CA LYS A 71 -1.96 9.81 -4.87
C LYS A 71 -2.16 11.10 -4.08
N GLY A 72 -3.37 11.33 -3.56
CA GLY A 72 -3.80 12.53 -2.86
C GLY A 72 -2.97 12.84 -1.62
N LYS A 73 -3.31 13.95 -0.95
CA LYS A 73 -2.67 14.32 0.32
C LYS A 73 -2.97 13.23 1.36
N PRO A 74 -1.94 12.66 2.02
CA PRO A 74 -2.16 11.67 3.07
C PRO A 74 -3.05 12.21 4.18
N SER A 75 -4.11 11.49 4.51
CA SER A 75 -4.97 11.75 5.67
C SER A 75 -4.38 11.19 6.96
N ASP A 76 -3.64 10.09 6.86
CA ASP A 76 -3.16 9.31 8.00
C ASP A 76 -1.86 8.54 7.66
N GLU A 77 -1.37 7.80 8.64
CA GLU A 77 -0.12 7.05 8.56
C GLU A 77 -0.16 5.95 7.49
N LEU A 78 -1.23 5.16 7.44
CA LEU A 78 -1.36 4.07 6.47
C LEU A 78 -1.33 4.63 5.04
N HIS A 79 -2.12 5.68 4.79
CA HIS A 79 -2.14 6.35 3.50
C HIS A 79 -0.75 6.90 3.13
N LYS A 80 -0.06 7.54 4.07
CA LYS A 80 1.30 8.07 3.87
C LYS A 80 2.28 6.96 3.47
N MET A 81 2.22 5.81 4.12
CA MET A 81 3.07 4.65 3.81
C MET A 81 2.79 4.10 2.42
N LEU A 82 1.51 3.82 2.11
CA LEU A 82 1.11 3.22 0.84
C LEU A 82 1.39 4.15 -0.35
N ARG A 83 1.13 5.46 -0.19
CA ARG A 83 1.46 6.48 -1.19
C ARG A 83 2.95 6.49 -1.50
N SER A 84 3.79 6.42 -0.46
CA SER A 84 5.24 6.40 -0.62
C SER A 84 5.70 5.15 -1.38
N GLY A 85 5.17 3.97 -1.02
CA GLY A 85 5.44 2.71 -1.71
C GLY A 85 4.97 2.72 -3.17
N TYR A 86 3.79 3.27 -3.43
CA TYR A 86 3.24 3.42 -4.78
C TYR A 86 4.15 4.28 -5.66
N PHE A 87 4.58 5.45 -5.20
CA PHE A 87 5.50 6.29 -5.96
C PHE A 87 6.88 5.66 -6.13
N ALA A 88 7.40 4.94 -5.13
CA ALA A 88 8.67 4.23 -5.26
C ALA A 88 8.63 3.18 -6.38
N ARG A 89 7.48 2.50 -6.55
CA ARG A 89 7.27 1.54 -7.65
C ARG A 89 7.24 2.21 -9.03
N LEU A 90 6.77 3.45 -9.11
CA LEU A 90 6.69 4.21 -10.38
C LEU A 90 8.01 4.87 -10.77
N LYS A 91 8.97 5.02 -9.84
CA LYS A 91 10.25 5.64 -10.16
C LYS A 91 11.01 4.77 -11.17
N PRO A 92 11.49 5.34 -12.29
CA PRO A 92 12.32 4.60 -13.22
C PRO A 92 13.57 4.10 -12.50
N LYS A 93 13.93 2.84 -12.72
CA LYS A 93 15.21 2.31 -12.24
C LYS A 93 16.30 3.09 -12.97
N LYS A 94 17.09 3.88 -12.26
CA LYS A 94 18.26 4.54 -12.84
C LYS A 94 19.17 3.44 -13.38
N GLU A 95 19.26 3.32 -14.71
CA GLU A 95 20.31 2.54 -15.34
C GLU A 95 21.64 3.12 -14.87
N ARG A 96 22.48 2.28 -14.27
CA ARG A 96 23.86 2.65 -13.98
C ARG A 96 24.57 2.66 -15.33
N ILE A 97 24.73 3.85 -15.89
CA ILE A 97 25.68 4.08 -16.98
C ILE A 97 27.06 3.98 -16.32
N TYR A 98 27.75 2.87 -16.60
CA TYR A 98 29.14 2.63 -16.20
C TYR A 98 30.08 3.23 -17.24
#